data_AF-A0A9P0N005-F1
#
_entry.id   AF-A0A9P0N005-F1
#
_cell.length_a   1.000
_cell.length_b   1.000
_cell.length_c   1.000
_cell.angle_alpha   90.00
_cell.angle_beta   90.00
_cell.angle_gamma   90.00
#
_symmetry.space_group_name_H-M   'P 1'
#
loop_
_entity.id
_entity.type
_entity.pdbx_description
1 polymer ?
#
loop_
_entity_poly.entity_id
_entity_poly.type
_entity_poly.pdbx_seq_one_letter_code
_entity_poly.pdbx_strand_id
1 'polypeptide(L)'
;MERQRRDTDEENPLWANPCDYNDSQSKLHYPPTKEVALKLVRQAKNTFSSTEKYKDTFASMLHSYPKFEDLLGPWESSEYLPKEWLPKEKVLYQQLPDEYINLLMPKLDELLPGMYKGLKMIVGGLNKFSEELSNTSIIADESLKSNITQSMHDVRAVLCYFNDIMHVRNLKIDKLLESEIPDLQSNMGALLYRDTLNYLEYLAQVFQKVYDTESA
;
A
#
# COMPACT_ATOMS: atom_id res chain seq x y z
N MET A 1 0.56 -3.24 40.63
CA MET A 1 0.88 -2.43 39.44
C MET A 1 -0.04 -2.88 38.33
N GLU A 2 -1.16 -2.20 38.16
CA GLU A 2 -2.03 -2.39 36.99
C GLU A 2 -1.23 -1.97 35.76
N ARG A 3 -1.04 -2.90 34.82
CA ARG A 3 -0.60 -2.56 33.47
C ARG A 3 -1.70 -1.66 32.90
N GLN A 4 -1.40 -0.37 32.74
CA GLN A 4 -2.19 0.52 31.91
C GLN A 4 -2.36 -0.17 30.55
N ARG A 5 -3.59 -0.62 30.25
CA ARG A 5 -3.98 -0.96 28.89
C ARG A 5 -3.71 0.32 28.09
N ARG A 6 -2.80 0.25 27.11
CA ARG A 6 -2.66 1.31 26.10
C ARG A 6 -4.06 1.57 25.54
N ASP A 7 -4.43 2.83 25.38
CA ASP A 7 -5.69 3.20 24.74
C ASP A 7 -5.83 2.42 23.44
N THR A 8 -6.94 1.71 23.30
CA THR A 8 -7.27 0.90 22.11
C THR A 8 -7.52 1.73 20.85
N ASP A 9 -7.35 3.06 20.96
CA ASP A 9 -7.68 4.07 19.95
C ASP A 9 -6.42 4.72 19.32
N GLU A 10 -5.21 4.28 19.72
CA GLU A 10 -3.96 4.74 19.13
C GLU A 10 -3.64 3.98 17.84
N GLU A 11 -3.37 4.73 16.76
CA GLU A 11 -2.98 4.20 15.46
C GLU A 11 -1.52 3.71 15.51
N ASN A 12 -1.21 2.60 14.83
CA ASN A 12 0.16 2.06 14.81
C ASN A 12 1.13 3.08 14.20
N PRO A 13 2.27 3.37 14.85
CA PRO A 13 3.24 4.37 14.37
C PRO A 13 3.73 4.14 12.93
N LEU A 14 3.78 2.88 12.48
CA LEU A 14 4.31 2.50 11.17
C LEU A 14 3.56 3.19 10.02
N TRP A 15 2.24 3.32 10.12
CA TRP A 15 1.38 3.99 9.14
C TRP A 15 0.70 5.27 9.65
N ALA A 16 0.71 5.53 10.96
CA ALA A 16 0.31 6.83 11.51
C ALA A 16 1.31 7.93 11.14
N ASN A 17 2.60 7.61 11.16
CA ASN A 17 3.69 8.52 10.84
C ASN A 17 4.66 7.86 9.84
N PRO A 18 4.26 7.71 8.56
CA PRO A 18 5.05 6.97 7.57
C PRO A 18 6.38 7.65 7.22
N CYS A 19 6.54 8.92 7.57
CA CYS A 19 7.73 9.72 7.28
C CYS A 19 8.68 9.91 8.46
N ASP A 20 8.35 9.37 9.64
CA ASP A 20 9.11 9.57 10.87
C ASP A 20 9.31 11.05 11.24
N TYR A 21 8.32 11.90 10.96
CA TYR A 21 8.36 13.30 11.38
C TYR A 21 8.17 13.36 12.90
N ASN A 22 9.08 14.01 13.63
CA ASN A 22 8.91 14.20 15.07
C ASN A 22 7.68 15.11 15.34
N ASP A 23 6.99 14.93 16.47
CA ASP A 23 5.83 15.76 16.87
C ASP A 23 6.17 17.26 16.97
N SER A 24 7.45 17.61 17.14
CA SER A 24 7.98 18.98 17.13
C SER A 24 8.43 19.47 15.75
N GLN A 25 8.36 18.61 14.73
CA GLN A 25 8.81 18.80 13.36
C GLN A 25 7.73 18.38 12.35
N SER A 26 6.50 18.86 12.50
CA SER A 26 5.65 19.03 11.32
C SER A 26 6.50 19.72 10.25
N LYS A 27 6.64 19.12 9.05
CA LYS A 27 7.50 19.68 8.00
C LYS A 27 7.20 21.18 7.88
N LEU A 28 8.20 22.01 8.19
CA LEU A 28 8.09 23.48 8.20
C LEU A 28 7.59 24.01 6.86
N HIS A 29 7.86 23.28 5.79
CA HIS A 29 7.35 23.52 4.45
C HIS A 29 7.20 22.19 3.71
N TYR A 30 6.02 21.93 3.15
CA TYR A 30 5.82 20.79 2.26
C TYR A 30 6.15 21.20 0.81
N PRO A 31 6.85 20.36 0.03
CA PRO A 31 7.12 20.66 -1.38
C PRO A 31 5.82 20.75 -2.20
N PRO A 32 5.81 21.44 -3.35
CA PRO A 32 4.63 21.52 -4.22
C PRO A 32 4.10 20.13 -4.62
N THR A 33 2.78 19.99 -4.71
CA THR A 33 2.11 18.71 -5.04
C THR A 33 2.72 18.03 -6.26
N LYS A 34 2.92 18.76 -7.36
CA LYS A 34 3.60 18.28 -8.56
C LYS A 34 4.96 17.61 -8.29
N GLU A 35 5.82 18.21 -7.48
CA GLU A 35 7.15 17.64 -7.18
C GLU A 35 7.04 16.35 -6.36
N VAL A 36 6.13 16.35 -5.38
CA VAL A 36 5.88 15.18 -4.53
C VAL A 36 5.24 14.05 -5.33
N ALA A 37 4.31 14.36 -6.23
CA ALA A 37 3.66 13.41 -7.12
C ALA A 37 4.68 12.66 -7.98
N LEU A 38 5.64 13.35 -8.58
CA LEU A 38 6.70 12.69 -9.36
C LEU A 38 7.58 11.76 -8.50
N LYS A 39 7.90 12.16 -7.27
CA LYS A 39 8.65 11.31 -6.33
C LYS A 39 7.85 10.07 -5.94
N LEU A 40 6.55 10.24 -5.66
CA LEU A 40 5.63 9.13 -5.39
C LEU A 40 5.59 8.16 -6.57
N VAL A 41 5.42 8.64 -7.80
CA VAL A 41 5.40 7.81 -9.02
C VAL A 41 6.68 6.98 -9.14
N ARG A 42 7.85 7.61 -8.95
CA ARG A 42 9.14 6.92 -9.02
C ARG A 42 9.24 5.85 -7.93
N GLN A 43 8.87 6.19 -6.70
CA GLN A 43 8.90 5.25 -5.59
C GLN A 43 7.95 4.07 -5.86
N ALA A 44 6.71 4.34 -6.26
CA ALA A 44 5.72 3.29 -6.55
C ALA A 44 6.15 2.35 -7.68
N LYS A 45 6.72 2.88 -8.78
CA LYS A 45 7.27 2.06 -9.87
C LYS A 45 8.45 1.20 -9.43
N ASN A 46 9.34 1.75 -8.60
CA ASN A 46 10.48 1.02 -8.05
C ASN A 46 10.02 -0.09 -7.10
N THR A 47 9.10 0.23 -6.18
CA THR A 47 8.50 -0.72 -5.24
C THR A 47 7.73 -1.83 -5.97
N PHE A 48 6.98 -1.49 -7.01
CA PHE A 48 6.32 -2.48 -7.86
C PHE A 48 7.35 -3.44 -8.46
N SER A 49 8.40 -2.89 -9.09
CA SER A 49 9.43 -3.68 -9.77
C SER A 49 10.26 -4.53 -8.81
N SER A 50 10.49 -4.08 -7.56
CA SER A 50 11.18 -4.87 -6.55
C SER A 50 10.29 -5.96 -5.97
N THR A 51 9.02 -5.63 -5.70
CA THR A 51 8.02 -6.56 -5.17
C THR A 51 7.76 -7.68 -6.16
N GLU A 52 7.49 -7.35 -7.43
CA GLU A 52 7.15 -8.31 -8.48
C GLU A 52 8.21 -9.41 -8.67
N LYS A 53 9.51 -9.10 -8.47
CA LYS A 53 10.63 -10.02 -8.73
C LYS A 53 10.56 -11.33 -7.96
N TYR A 54 9.89 -11.35 -6.81
CA TYR A 54 9.80 -12.55 -5.98
C TYR A 54 8.40 -13.17 -5.93
N LYS A 55 7.48 -12.75 -6.82
CA LYS A 55 6.08 -13.24 -6.83
C LYS A 55 5.96 -14.76 -6.99
N ASP A 56 6.80 -15.37 -7.82
CA ASP A 56 6.74 -16.81 -8.07
C ASP A 56 7.34 -17.57 -6.87
N THR A 57 8.39 -17.02 -6.24
CA THR A 57 8.91 -17.53 -4.98
C THR A 57 7.87 -17.44 -3.86
N PHE A 58 7.11 -16.35 -3.80
CA PHE A 58 6.00 -16.19 -2.86
C PHE A 58 4.96 -17.31 -3.08
N ALA A 59 4.52 -17.52 -4.33
CA ALA A 59 3.54 -18.53 -4.68
C ALA A 59 4.02 -19.96 -4.36
N SER A 60 5.29 -20.26 -4.69
CA SER A 60 5.84 -21.59 -4.53
C SER A 60 6.08 -21.93 -3.08
N MET A 61 6.66 -21.00 -2.31
CA MET A 61 7.09 -21.26 -0.95
C MET A 61 5.93 -21.20 0.05
N LEU A 62 4.97 -20.30 -0.15
CA LEU A 62 3.88 -20.09 0.82
C LEU A 62 2.59 -20.83 0.45
N HIS A 63 2.40 -21.16 -0.84
CA HIS A 63 1.14 -21.74 -1.32
C HIS A 63 1.32 -23.00 -2.18
N SER A 64 2.55 -23.45 -2.43
CA SER A 64 2.85 -24.62 -3.28
C SER A 64 2.37 -24.49 -4.74
N TYR A 65 2.29 -23.25 -5.26
CA TYR A 65 2.01 -22.97 -6.68
C TYR A 65 3.29 -22.57 -7.42
N PRO A 66 3.56 -23.10 -8.63
CA PRO A 66 4.79 -22.78 -9.35
C PRO A 66 4.83 -21.33 -9.88
N LYS A 67 3.67 -20.71 -10.06
CA LYS A 67 3.53 -19.31 -10.51
C LYS A 67 2.50 -18.58 -9.69
N PHE A 68 2.70 -17.28 -9.54
CA PHE A 68 1.76 -16.43 -8.82
C PHE A 68 0.39 -16.36 -9.48
N GLU A 69 0.32 -16.34 -10.81
CA GLU A 69 -0.96 -16.28 -11.53
C GLU A 69 -1.82 -17.53 -11.30
N ASP A 70 -1.20 -18.71 -11.18
CA ASP A 70 -1.90 -19.97 -10.92
C ASP A 70 -2.52 -19.98 -9.52
N LEU A 71 -1.85 -19.34 -8.54
CA LEU A 71 -2.37 -19.16 -7.19
C LEU A 71 -3.60 -18.25 -7.15
N LEU A 72 -3.68 -17.26 -8.04
CA LEU A 72 -4.77 -16.27 -8.04
C LEU A 72 -6.08 -16.82 -8.62
N GLY A 73 -6.04 -17.84 -9.48
CA GLY A 73 -7.23 -18.35 -10.17
C GLY A 73 -8.45 -18.61 -9.27
N PRO A 74 -8.31 -19.34 -8.15
CA PRO A 74 -9.42 -19.59 -7.23
C PRO A 74 -9.98 -18.35 -6.50
N TRP A 75 -9.23 -17.24 -6.51
CA TRP A 75 -9.51 -16.03 -5.70
C TRP A 75 -9.61 -14.76 -6.54
N GLU A 76 -9.78 -14.91 -7.86
CA GLU A 76 -9.79 -13.80 -8.82
C GLU A 76 -10.86 -12.75 -8.47
N SER A 77 -12.01 -13.19 -7.94
CA SER A 77 -13.12 -12.32 -7.52
C SER A 77 -13.05 -11.86 -6.05
N SER A 78 -12.09 -12.34 -5.27
CA SER A 78 -11.93 -11.95 -3.86
C SER A 78 -11.12 -10.67 -3.75
N GLU A 79 -11.40 -9.86 -2.74
CA GLU A 79 -10.82 -8.52 -2.55
C GLU A 79 -10.18 -8.44 -1.16
N TYR A 80 -8.95 -7.93 -1.09
CA TYR A 80 -8.34 -7.52 0.18
C TYR A 80 -8.68 -6.06 0.46
N LEU A 81 -8.54 -5.19 -0.54
CA LEU A 81 -8.95 -3.79 -0.43
C LEU A 81 -10.41 -3.59 -0.85
N PRO A 82 -11.19 -2.79 -0.10
CA PRO A 82 -12.48 -2.30 -0.55
C PRO A 82 -12.39 -1.55 -1.89
N LYS A 83 -13.49 -1.62 -2.64
CA LYS A 83 -13.66 -1.08 -3.99
C LYS A 83 -13.56 0.44 -4.05
N GLU A 84 -13.81 1.08 -2.92
CA GLU A 84 -13.69 2.52 -2.73
C GLU A 84 -12.24 2.99 -2.76
N TRP A 85 -11.27 2.09 -2.51
CA TRP A 85 -9.84 2.42 -2.44
C TRP A 85 -9.07 1.92 -3.66
N LEU A 86 -9.42 0.73 -4.17
CA LEU A 86 -8.88 0.16 -5.40
C LEU A 86 -10.02 -0.11 -6.40
N PRO A 87 -10.01 0.48 -7.60
CA PRO A 87 -11.04 0.23 -8.62
C PRO A 87 -11.18 -1.26 -8.95
N LYS A 88 -12.41 -1.76 -9.09
CA LYS A 88 -12.69 -3.18 -9.43
C LYS A 88 -12.06 -3.60 -10.74
N GLU A 89 -12.01 -2.67 -11.68
CA GLU A 89 -11.50 -2.86 -13.03
C GLU A 89 -9.97 -2.95 -13.04
N LYS A 90 -9.29 -2.66 -11.91
CA LYS A 90 -7.84 -2.79 -11.82
C LYS A 90 -7.45 -4.27 -11.73
N VAL A 91 -6.99 -4.80 -12.87
CA VAL A 91 -6.44 -6.14 -13.01
C VAL A 91 -4.91 -6.09 -12.93
N LEU A 92 -4.30 -7.14 -12.37
CA LEU A 92 -2.85 -7.26 -12.26
C LEU A 92 -2.18 -7.16 -13.65
N TYR A 93 -1.11 -6.36 -13.74
CA TYR A 93 -0.36 -6.08 -14.97
C TYR A 93 -1.12 -5.35 -16.07
N GLN A 94 -2.32 -4.84 -15.77
CA GLN A 94 -3.12 -4.07 -16.72
C GLN A 94 -3.31 -2.65 -16.20
N GLN A 95 -2.87 -1.69 -17.00
CA GLN A 95 -3.16 -0.29 -16.76
C GLN A 95 -4.65 -0.02 -16.87
N LEU A 96 -5.16 0.91 -16.06
CA LEU A 96 -6.51 1.40 -16.23
C LEU A 96 -6.55 2.26 -17.51
N PRO A 97 -7.67 2.27 -18.25
CA PRO A 97 -7.80 3.14 -19.41
C PRO A 97 -7.59 4.61 -19.04
N ASP A 98 -6.92 5.37 -19.90
CA ASP A 98 -6.70 6.81 -19.69
C ASP A 98 -8.01 7.57 -19.46
N GLU A 99 -9.10 7.14 -20.12
CA GLU A 99 -10.44 7.70 -19.91
C GLU A 99 -10.89 7.59 -18.44
N TYR A 100 -10.66 6.44 -17.80
CA TYR A 100 -10.97 6.25 -16.38
C TYR A 100 -10.18 7.23 -15.52
N ILE A 101 -8.87 7.33 -15.75
CA ILE A 101 -7.98 8.24 -14.99
C ILE A 101 -8.40 9.70 -15.21
N ASN A 102 -8.76 10.08 -16.43
CA ASN A 102 -9.23 11.43 -16.76
C ASN A 102 -10.55 11.76 -16.06
N LEU A 103 -11.50 10.81 -15.98
CA LEU A 103 -12.76 10.97 -15.27
C LEU A 103 -12.59 11.05 -13.75
N LEU A 104 -11.50 10.47 -13.22
CA LEU A 104 -11.16 10.52 -11.81
C LEU A 104 -10.60 11.87 -11.38
N MET A 105 -9.80 12.53 -12.22
CA MET A 105 -9.06 13.76 -11.85
C MET A 105 -9.93 14.88 -11.25
N PRO A 106 -11.14 15.21 -11.79
CA PRO A 106 -11.97 16.26 -11.22
C PRO A 106 -12.47 15.99 -9.80
N LYS A 107 -12.46 14.72 -9.35
CA LYS A 107 -12.91 14.29 -8.02
C LYS A 107 -11.76 13.79 -7.15
N LEU A 108 -10.51 14.00 -7.58
CA LEU A 108 -9.34 13.41 -6.94
C LEU A 108 -9.28 13.73 -5.44
N ASP A 109 -9.52 14.97 -5.04
CA ASP A 109 -9.46 15.40 -3.63
C ASP A 109 -10.50 14.71 -2.73
N GLU A 110 -11.63 14.29 -3.30
CA GLU A 110 -12.65 13.52 -2.57
C GLU A 110 -12.20 12.07 -2.35
N LEU A 111 -11.40 11.53 -3.27
CA LEU A 111 -10.97 10.13 -3.30
C LEU A 111 -9.64 9.90 -2.56
N LEU A 112 -8.74 10.90 -2.55
CA LEU A 112 -7.42 10.80 -1.95
C LEU A 112 -7.43 10.33 -0.48
N PRO A 113 -8.34 10.79 0.41
CA PRO A 113 -8.42 10.26 1.78
C PRO A 113 -8.64 8.74 1.85
N GLY A 114 -9.57 8.23 1.05
CA GLY A 114 -9.84 6.78 0.96
C GLY A 114 -8.63 6.04 0.37
N MET A 115 -8.05 6.57 -0.71
CA MET A 115 -6.86 5.99 -1.32
C MET A 115 -5.65 5.97 -0.36
N TYR A 116 -5.51 7.00 0.47
CA TYR A 116 -4.46 7.08 1.48
C TYR A 116 -4.67 6.01 2.58
N LYS A 117 -5.91 5.87 3.08
CA LYS A 117 -6.27 4.81 4.04
C LYS A 117 -6.09 3.40 3.45
N GLY A 118 -6.38 3.20 2.16
CA GLY A 118 -6.09 1.95 1.46
C GLY A 118 -4.60 1.61 1.45
N LEU A 119 -3.72 2.59 1.23
CA LEU A 119 -2.27 2.36 1.30
C LEU A 119 -1.81 2.03 2.72
N LYS A 120 -2.40 2.66 3.75
CA LYS A 120 -2.17 2.26 5.15
C LYS A 120 -2.55 0.79 5.38
N MET A 121 -3.68 0.33 4.82
CA MET A 121 -4.15 -1.05 4.94
C MET A 121 -3.17 -2.05 4.32
N ILE A 122 -2.52 -1.68 3.21
CA ILE A 122 -1.46 -2.50 2.61
C ILE A 122 -0.23 -2.55 3.51
N VAL A 123 0.24 -1.40 4.02
CA VAL A 123 1.41 -1.35 4.92
C VAL A 123 1.16 -2.19 6.18
N GLY A 124 0.00 -2.01 6.81
CA GLY A 124 -0.39 -2.77 7.99
C GLY A 124 -0.55 -4.26 7.71
N GLY A 125 -1.16 -4.62 6.59
CA GLY A 125 -1.25 -6.01 6.12
C GLY A 125 0.13 -6.64 5.93
N LEU A 126 1.04 -5.97 5.22
CA LEU A 126 2.40 -6.51 4.98
C LEU A 126 3.20 -6.63 6.28
N ASN A 127 3.01 -5.70 7.23
CA ASN A 127 3.63 -5.79 8.55
C ASN A 127 3.13 -7.05 9.30
N LYS A 128 1.81 -7.19 9.42
CA LYS A 128 1.19 -8.34 10.07
C LYS A 128 1.59 -9.66 9.40
N PHE A 129 1.66 -9.68 8.06
CA PHE A 129 2.09 -10.86 7.31
C PHE A 129 3.54 -11.25 7.62
N SER A 130 4.44 -10.26 7.68
CA SER A 130 5.86 -10.49 8.03
C SER A 130 6.03 -11.00 9.46
N GLU A 131 5.24 -10.48 10.40
CA GLU A 131 5.22 -10.94 11.79
C GLU A 131 4.69 -12.38 11.91
N GLU A 132 3.60 -12.72 11.20
CA GLU A 132 3.04 -14.07 11.19
C GLU A 132 4.03 -15.09 10.62
N LEU A 133 4.70 -14.77 9.50
CA LEU A 133 5.75 -15.60 8.93
C LEU A 133 6.92 -15.83 9.89
N SER A 134 7.16 -14.88 10.81
CA SER A 134 8.19 -15.01 11.84
C SER A 134 7.80 -15.97 12.97
N ASN A 135 6.50 -16.17 13.19
CA ASN A 135 5.96 -16.98 14.28
C ASN A 135 5.63 -18.42 13.84
N THR A 136 5.41 -18.65 12.54
CA THR A 136 5.23 -19.99 12.00
C THR A 136 6.58 -20.67 11.74
N SER A 137 6.75 -21.89 12.23
CA SER A 137 7.88 -22.78 11.88
C SER A 137 7.89 -23.25 10.42
N ILE A 138 7.03 -22.66 9.58
CA ILE A 138 7.12 -22.76 8.13
C ILE A 138 8.46 -22.11 7.77
N ILE A 139 9.37 -22.92 7.24
CA ILE A 139 10.64 -22.48 6.67
C ILE A 139 10.33 -21.67 5.41
N ALA A 140 9.69 -20.51 5.57
CA ALA A 140 9.76 -19.47 4.57
C ALA A 140 11.23 -19.01 4.60
N ASP A 141 11.94 -19.29 3.52
CA ASP A 141 13.32 -18.86 3.29
C ASP A 141 13.54 -17.46 3.89
N GLU A 142 14.60 -17.26 4.69
CA GLU A 142 14.94 -15.95 5.26
C GLU A 142 14.96 -14.86 4.18
N SER A 143 15.29 -15.24 2.93
CA SER A 143 15.20 -14.38 1.76
C SER A 143 13.77 -13.90 1.47
N LEU A 144 12.77 -14.78 1.47
CA LEU A 144 11.38 -14.41 1.19
C LEU A 144 10.83 -13.49 2.29
N LYS A 145 11.13 -13.80 3.55
CA LYS A 145 10.77 -12.92 4.68
C LYS A 145 11.42 -11.54 4.54
N SER A 146 12.71 -11.50 4.22
CA SER A 146 13.44 -10.25 3.99
C SER A 146 12.81 -9.45 2.84
N ASN A 147 12.44 -10.11 1.74
CA ASN A 147 11.79 -9.48 0.59
C ASN A 147 10.42 -8.87 0.94
N ILE A 148 9.58 -9.59 1.71
CA ILE A 148 8.28 -9.09 2.15
C ILE A 148 8.45 -7.90 3.10
N THR A 149 9.38 -8.00 4.05
CA THR A 149 9.70 -6.90 4.98
C THR A 149 10.20 -5.67 4.24
N GLN A 150 11.09 -5.87 3.27
CA GLN A 150 11.58 -4.78 2.42
C GLN A 150 10.44 -4.16 1.60
N SER A 151 9.53 -4.98 1.07
CA SER A 151 8.36 -4.48 0.33
C SER A 151 7.44 -3.65 1.23
N MET A 152 7.23 -4.07 2.48
CA MET A 152 6.50 -3.26 3.48
C MET A 152 7.16 -1.88 3.66
N HIS A 153 8.47 -1.82 3.86
CA HIS A 153 9.20 -0.56 4.01
C HIS A 153 9.14 0.30 2.74
N ASP A 154 9.25 -0.32 1.58
CA ASP A 154 9.18 0.37 0.29
C ASP A 154 7.78 0.96 0.04
N VAL A 155 6.71 0.22 0.38
CA VAL A 155 5.32 0.70 0.32
C VAL A 155 5.09 1.81 1.35
N ARG A 156 5.67 1.69 2.56
CA ARG A 156 5.66 2.77 3.56
C ARG A 156 6.34 4.04 3.03
N ALA A 157 7.40 3.93 2.25
CA ALA A 157 8.02 5.09 1.60
C ALA A 157 7.09 5.74 0.55
N VAL A 158 6.30 4.95 -0.20
CA VAL A 158 5.22 5.49 -1.05
C VAL A 158 4.19 6.24 -0.18
N LEU A 159 3.79 5.63 0.94
CA LEU A 159 2.84 6.23 1.89
C LEU A 159 3.37 7.55 2.47
N CYS A 160 4.67 7.69 2.67
CA CYS A 160 5.26 8.95 3.10
C CYS A 160 5.11 10.06 2.05
N TYR A 161 5.41 9.80 0.77
CA TYR A 161 5.17 10.79 -0.28
C TYR A 161 3.69 11.10 -0.44
N PHE A 162 2.81 10.12 -0.27
CA PHE A 162 1.37 10.36 -0.27
C PHE A 162 0.97 11.23 0.94
N ASN A 163 1.55 11.02 2.12
CA ASN A 163 1.30 11.85 3.30
C ASN A 163 1.63 13.32 3.04
N ASP A 164 2.77 13.59 2.38
CA ASP A 164 3.13 14.95 1.97
C ASP A 164 2.05 15.55 1.04
N ILE A 165 1.52 14.81 0.08
CA ILE A 165 0.44 15.28 -0.81
C ILE A 165 -0.84 15.59 -0.02
N MET A 166 -1.24 14.71 0.91
CA MET A 166 -2.40 14.93 1.77
C MET A 166 -2.29 16.24 2.55
N HIS A 167 -1.09 16.53 3.10
CA HIS A 167 -0.84 17.78 3.81
C HIS A 167 -0.79 19.00 2.90
N VAL A 168 -0.12 18.94 1.75
CA VAL A 168 -0.05 20.08 0.81
C VAL A 168 -1.43 20.48 0.31
N ARG A 169 -2.32 19.49 0.09
CA ARG A 169 -3.69 19.70 -0.38
C ARG A 169 -4.69 19.95 0.76
N ASN A 170 -4.22 19.99 2.01
CA ASN A 170 -5.05 20.19 3.22
C ASN A 170 -6.23 19.21 3.32
N LEU A 171 -5.97 17.93 3.04
CA LEU A 171 -6.99 16.88 3.03
C LEU A 171 -7.06 16.16 4.39
N LYS A 172 -8.24 15.62 4.69
CA LYS A 172 -8.46 14.83 5.90
C LYS A 172 -7.65 13.53 5.83
N ILE A 173 -6.94 13.21 6.91
CA ILE A 173 -6.26 11.92 7.09
C ILE A 173 -7.06 11.10 8.09
N ASP A 174 -7.71 10.04 7.61
CA ASP A 174 -8.39 9.09 8.48
C ASP A 174 -7.39 8.12 9.13
N LYS A 175 -7.67 7.77 10.38
CA LYS A 175 -6.93 6.72 11.09
C LYS A 175 -7.29 5.33 10.54
N LEU A 176 -6.32 4.43 10.56
CA LEU A 176 -6.49 2.99 10.38
C LEU A 176 -6.11 2.28 11.68
N LEU A 177 -7.09 1.82 12.45
CA LEU A 177 -6.81 1.06 13.67
C LEU A 177 -6.28 -0.33 13.34
N GLU A 178 -5.45 -0.89 14.22
CA GLU A 178 -4.92 -2.25 14.08
C GLU A 178 -6.06 -3.28 13.94
N SER A 179 -7.18 -3.05 14.64
CA SER A 179 -8.38 -3.89 14.58
C SER A 179 -9.12 -3.86 13.24
N GLU A 180 -8.85 -2.87 12.39
CA GLU A 180 -9.38 -2.81 11.03
C GLU A 180 -8.58 -3.68 10.06
N ILE A 181 -7.35 -4.08 10.43
CA ILE A 181 -6.49 -4.93 9.58
C ILE A 181 -6.98 -6.38 9.69
N PRO A 182 -7.40 -7.01 8.58
CA PRO A 182 -7.87 -8.39 8.58
C PRO A 182 -6.82 -9.37 9.14
N ASP A 183 -7.28 -10.46 9.73
CA ASP A 183 -6.40 -11.60 10.04
C ASP A 183 -5.96 -12.27 8.74
N LEU A 184 -4.66 -12.54 8.61
CA LEU A 184 -4.06 -13.00 7.37
C LEU A 184 -4.05 -14.53 7.30
N GLN A 185 -5.24 -15.12 7.27
CA GLN A 185 -5.37 -16.54 6.93
C GLN A 185 -4.79 -16.82 5.54
N SER A 186 -4.40 -18.07 5.27
CA SER A 186 -3.55 -18.45 4.12
C SER A 186 -3.95 -17.84 2.76
N ASN A 187 -5.23 -17.70 2.44
CA ASN A 187 -5.67 -17.07 1.19
C ASN A 187 -5.54 -15.53 1.16
N MET A 188 -5.61 -14.88 2.32
CA MET A 188 -5.56 -13.42 2.44
C MET A 188 -4.17 -12.86 2.14
N GLY A 189 -3.09 -13.62 2.40
CA GLY A 189 -1.73 -13.23 2.03
C GLY A 189 -1.55 -13.09 0.51
N ALA A 190 -2.13 -14.00 -0.27
CA ALA A 190 -2.09 -13.94 -1.73
C ALA A 190 -2.87 -12.72 -2.27
N LEU A 191 -4.04 -12.42 -1.68
CA LEU A 191 -4.85 -11.25 -2.03
C LEU A 191 -4.15 -9.94 -1.67
N LEU A 192 -3.57 -9.85 -0.47
CA LEU A 192 -2.75 -8.72 -0.05
C LEU A 192 -1.59 -8.47 -1.03
N TYR A 193 -0.89 -9.52 -1.44
CA TYR A 193 0.23 -9.41 -2.36
C TYR A 193 -0.21 -8.92 -3.76
N ARG A 194 -1.29 -9.50 -4.31
CA ARG A 194 -1.90 -9.05 -5.57
C ARG A 194 -2.33 -7.58 -5.48
N ASP A 195 -3.06 -7.24 -4.43
CA ASP A 195 -3.59 -5.90 -4.25
C ASP A 195 -2.47 -4.89 -4.03
N THR A 196 -1.36 -5.27 -3.37
CA THR A 196 -0.15 -4.45 -3.28
C THR A 196 0.37 -4.06 -4.66
N LEU A 197 0.59 -5.03 -5.54
CA LEU A 197 1.09 -4.78 -6.90
C LEU A 197 0.10 -3.93 -7.72
N ASN A 198 -1.19 -4.26 -7.66
CA ASN A 198 -2.25 -3.49 -8.31
C ASN A 198 -2.28 -2.04 -7.84
N TYR A 199 -2.17 -1.84 -6.53
CA TYR A 199 -2.25 -0.52 -5.93
C TYR A 199 -1.06 0.34 -6.32
N LEU A 200 0.15 -0.21 -6.29
CA LEU A 200 1.37 0.52 -6.67
C LEU A 200 1.29 1.00 -8.13
N GLU A 201 0.83 0.14 -9.04
CA GLU A 201 0.65 0.51 -10.44
C GLU A 201 -0.48 1.55 -10.63
N TYR A 202 -1.57 1.42 -9.87
CA TYR A 202 -2.68 2.36 -9.87
C TYR A 202 -2.27 3.75 -9.36
N LEU A 203 -1.59 3.82 -8.20
CA LEU A 203 -1.06 5.06 -7.66
C LEU A 203 -0.07 5.71 -8.62
N ALA A 204 0.80 4.93 -9.25
CA ALA A 204 1.74 5.45 -10.25
C ALA A 204 1.01 6.10 -11.44
N GLN A 205 -0.11 5.53 -11.92
CA GLN A 205 -0.92 6.12 -12.99
C GLN A 205 -1.63 7.41 -12.53
N VAL A 206 -2.30 7.37 -11.38
CA VAL A 206 -3.02 8.52 -10.83
C VAL A 206 -2.07 9.70 -10.60
N PHE A 207 -0.95 9.48 -9.92
CA PHE A 207 -0.02 10.57 -9.60
C PHE A 207 0.85 10.99 -10.78
N GLN A 208 1.04 10.14 -11.79
CA GLN A 208 1.61 10.58 -13.07
C GLN A 208 0.66 11.60 -13.72
N LYS A 209 -0.65 11.31 -13.73
CA LYS A 209 -1.64 12.25 -14.26
C LYS A 209 -1.64 13.57 -13.49
N VAL A 210 -1.58 13.53 -12.16
CA VAL A 210 -1.46 14.74 -11.31
C VAL A 210 -0.25 15.58 -11.73
N TYR A 211 0.92 14.95 -11.87
CA TYR A 211 2.14 15.62 -12.30
C TYR A 211 1.98 16.28 -13.68
N ASP A 212 1.34 15.58 -14.62
CA ASP A 212 1.14 16.07 -15.99
C ASP A 212 0.13 17.23 -16.02
N THR A 213 -0.92 17.21 -15.19
CA THR A 213 -1.98 18.23 -15.19
C THR A 213 -1.65 19.48 -14.38
N GLU A 214 -0.91 19.36 -13.28
CA GLU A 214 -0.46 20.52 -12.48
C GLU A 214 0.71 21.29 -13.13
N SER A 215 1.01 20.96 -14.40
CA SER A 215 2.00 21.63 -15.25
C SER A 215 1.43 22.69 -16.17
N ALA A 216 0.11 22.93 -16.15
CA ALA A 216 -0.60 23.87 -17.02
C ALA A 216 -1.10 25.11 -16.26
#